data_AF-A0A954B2C0-F1
#
_entry.id   AF-A0A954B2C0-F1
#
_cell.length_a   1.000
_cell.length_b   1.000
_cell.length_c   1.000
_cell.angle_alpha   90.00
_cell.angle_beta   90.00
_cell.angle_gamma   90.00
#
_symmetry.space_group_name_H-M   'P 1'
#
loop_
_entity.id
_entity.type
_entity.pdbx_description
1 polymer ?
#
loop_
_entity_poly.entity_id
_entity_poly.type
_entity_poly.pdbx_seq_one_letter_code
_entity_poly.pdbx_strand_id
1 'polypeptide(L)'
;GSKSTIADLADFRAQGWDIDLQAHLRRGGRVLGICGGYQMLGQALHDPDGIEGTPGSVAGLGLLDVATVMAPEKRLARVAGQHRASGMALQGYEIHLGRTDGADCDRAWLDLDGRAEGAASRDGRVMGCYVHGLFAADAFRAAFFGGLGLQVGSFDYEAGVDAALDDLAAHLERHMDIDRLLALAAPVTP
;
A
#
# COMPACT_ATOMS: atom_id res chain seq x y z
N GLY A 1 -0.56 1.35 5.10
CA GLY A 1 -0.62 2.65 4.39
C GLY A 1 -1.06 3.70 5.37
N SER A 2 -0.52 4.91 5.25
CA SER A 2 -0.89 6.07 6.06
C SER A 2 -2.00 6.86 5.37
N LYS A 3 -2.85 7.53 6.17
CA LYS A 3 -3.89 8.45 5.67
C LYS A 3 -3.43 9.92 5.71
N SER A 4 -2.48 10.25 6.58
CA SER A 4 -1.80 11.54 6.67
C SER A 4 -0.30 11.27 6.81
N THR A 5 0.38 11.22 5.68
CA THR A 5 1.73 10.67 5.56
C THR A 5 2.75 11.48 6.37
N ILE A 6 2.65 12.81 6.34
CA ILE A 6 3.59 13.68 7.06
C ILE A 6 3.41 13.55 8.58
N ALA A 7 2.17 13.56 9.07
CA ALA A 7 1.88 13.41 10.49
C ALA A 7 2.30 12.02 11.00
N ASP A 8 1.93 10.97 10.27
CA ASP A 8 2.29 9.60 10.64
C ASP A 8 3.81 9.37 10.61
N LEU A 9 4.56 10.07 9.73
CA LEU A 9 6.02 10.02 9.72
C LEU A 9 6.62 10.70 10.96
N ALA A 10 6.04 11.81 11.41
CA ALA A 10 6.46 12.48 12.63
C ALA A 10 6.23 11.57 13.85
N ASP A 11 5.06 10.93 13.93
CA ASP A 11 4.75 9.97 14.99
C ASP A 11 5.65 8.73 14.92
N PHE A 12 5.91 8.19 13.73
CA PHE A 12 6.83 7.07 13.52
C PHE A 12 8.22 7.34 14.12
N ARG A 13 8.73 8.56 13.96
CA ARG A 13 9.99 9.01 14.57
C ARG A 13 9.86 9.25 16.07
N ALA A 14 8.76 9.83 16.52
CA ALA A 14 8.52 10.06 17.95
C ALA A 14 8.51 8.76 18.76
N GLN A 15 8.08 7.65 18.15
CA GLN A 15 8.13 6.31 18.74
C GLN A 15 9.51 5.63 18.62
N GLY A 16 10.49 6.25 17.96
CA GLY A 16 11.82 5.68 17.72
C GLY A 16 11.84 4.53 16.68
N TRP A 17 10.76 4.35 15.91
CA TRP A 17 10.65 3.24 14.97
C TRP A 17 11.55 3.41 13.75
N ASP A 18 12.01 4.62 13.45
CA ASP A 18 13.05 4.87 12.46
C ASP A 18 14.38 4.23 12.88
N ILE A 19 14.73 4.27 14.16
CA ILE A 19 15.92 3.60 14.71
C ILE A 19 15.78 2.08 14.59
N ASP A 20 14.61 1.54 14.96
CA ASP A 20 14.32 0.11 14.89
C ASP A 20 14.32 -0.42 13.45
N LEU A 21 13.75 0.35 12.52
CA LEU A 21 13.73 0.05 11.10
C LEU A 21 15.15 0.00 10.53
N GLN A 22 15.99 0.98 10.89
CA GLN A 22 17.40 0.98 10.51
C GLN A 22 18.15 -0.22 11.12
N ALA A 23 17.85 -0.58 12.36
CA ALA A 23 18.44 -1.77 12.99
C ALA A 23 18.00 -3.07 12.30
N HIS A 24 16.73 -3.17 11.88
CA HIS A 24 16.21 -4.29 11.09
C HIS A 24 16.94 -4.44 9.76
N LEU A 25 17.13 -3.34 9.03
CA LEU A 25 17.87 -3.36 7.76
C LEU A 25 19.34 -3.74 7.94
N ARG A 26 20.02 -3.25 8.99
CA ARG A 26 21.40 -3.66 9.31
C ARG A 26 21.54 -5.16 9.57
N ARG A 27 20.50 -5.80 10.10
CA ARG A 27 20.44 -7.26 10.33
C ARG A 27 20.09 -8.06 9.06
N GLY A 28 19.95 -7.41 7.90
CA GLY A 28 19.56 -8.06 6.65
C GLY A 28 18.05 -8.15 6.45
N GLY A 29 17.27 -7.42 7.25
CA GLY A 29 15.83 -7.30 7.08
C GLY A 29 15.42 -6.71 5.75
N ARG A 30 14.15 -6.91 5.40
CA ARG A 30 13.50 -6.36 4.21
C ARG A 30 12.33 -5.48 4.62
N VAL A 31 12.02 -4.49 3.80
CA VAL A 31 10.97 -3.49 4.03
C VAL A 31 10.20 -3.27 2.73
N LEU A 32 8.88 -3.33 2.80
CA LEU A 32 7.98 -2.98 1.71
C LEU A 32 7.04 -1.86 2.18
N GLY A 33 7.20 -0.67 1.61
CA GLY A 33 6.32 0.47 1.86
C GLY A 33 5.14 0.47 0.88
N ILE A 34 3.91 0.62 1.38
CA ILE A 34 2.71 0.72 0.53
C ILE A 34 2.05 2.09 0.75
N CYS A 35 1.82 2.81 -0.35
CA CYS A 35 1.22 4.15 -0.38
C CYS A 35 1.97 5.14 0.52
N GLY A 36 1.38 5.68 1.59
CA GLY A 36 2.11 6.57 2.51
C GLY A 36 3.40 5.95 3.07
N GLY A 37 3.44 4.62 3.26
CA GLY A 37 4.66 3.94 3.65
C GLY A 37 5.75 3.99 2.56
N TYR A 38 5.38 3.95 1.28
CA TYR A 38 6.33 4.14 0.18
C TYR A 38 6.88 5.58 0.19
N GLN A 39 6.00 6.57 0.34
CA GLN A 39 6.39 7.99 0.39
C GLN A 39 7.35 8.28 1.56
N MET A 40 7.09 7.70 2.74
CA MET A 40 7.96 7.78 3.92
C MET A 40 9.36 7.22 3.67
N LEU A 41 9.52 6.20 2.83
CA LEU A 41 10.82 5.59 2.55
C LEU A 41 11.75 6.51 1.75
N GLY A 42 11.20 7.52 1.05
CA GLY A 42 11.98 8.46 0.23
C GLY A 42 12.89 9.39 1.03
N GLN A 43 13.60 10.26 0.32
CA GLN A 43 14.46 11.31 0.86
C GLN A 43 13.67 12.48 1.44
N ALA A 44 12.54 12.84 0.82
CA ALA A 44 11.73 13.98 1.23
C ALA A 44 10.26 13.83 0.82
N LEU A 45 9.39 14.45 1.61
CA LEU A 45 7.99 14.70 1.29
C LEU A 45 7.78 16.21 1.26
N HIS A 46 7.30 16.72 0.13
CA HIS A 46 7.02 18.12 -0.10
C HIS A 46 5.50 18.31 -0.14
N ASP A 47 4.97 19.19 0.70
CA ASP A 47 3.57 19.58 0.68
C ASP A 47 3.49 21.11 0.53
N PRO A 48 3.71 21.66 -0.68
CA PRO A 48 3.76 23.11 -0.90
C PRO A 48 2.40 23.79 -0.69
N ASP A 49 1.32 23.02 -0.81
CA ASP A 49 -0.06 23.53 -0.74
C ASP A 49 -0.73 23.27 0.61
N GLY A 50 -0.06 22.54 1.52
CA GLY A 50 -0.60 22.24 2.86
C GLY A 50 -1.79 21.27 2.83
N ILE A 51 -1.74 20.27 1.95
CA ILE A 51 -2.80 19.27 1.77
C ILE A 51 -2.96 18.41 3.02
N GLU A 52 -1.87 18.05 3.70
CA GLU A 52 -1.87 17.27 4.93
C GLU A 52 -1.64 18.11 6.20
N GLY A 53 -1.52 19.45 6.07
CA GLY A 53 -1.32 20.35 7.19
C GLY A 53 -0.64 21.67 6.81
N THR A 54 0.37 22.07 7.59
CA THR A 54 1.12 23.30 7.30
C THR A 54 1.99 23.11 6.06
N PRO A 55 1.93 24.02 5.06
CA PRO A 55 2.80 23.95 3.89
C PRO A 55 4.27 23.84 4.27
N GLY A 56 5.00 22.95 3.59
CA GLY A 56 6.40 22.75 3.89
C GLY A 56 7.02 21.52 3.25
N SER A 57 8.16 21.13 3.79
CA SER A 57 8.87 19.93 3.37
C SER A 57 9.46 19.25 4.59
N VAL A 58 9.37 17.93 4.63
CA VAL A 58 9.95 17.11 5.68
C VAL A 58 10.90 16.08 5.07
N ALA A 59 12.00 15.81 5.76
CA ALA A 59 12.87 14.70 5.38
C ALA A 59 12.11 13.38 5.54
N GLY A 60 12.18 12.49 4.55
CA GLY A 60 11.71 11.11 4.66
C GLY A 60 12.71 10.24 5.44
N LEU A 61 12.51 8.93 5.42
CA LEU A 61 13.39 7.96 6.10
C LEU A 61 14.72 7.76 5.36
N GLY A 62 14.84 8.25 4.12
CA GLY A 62 16.07 8.23 3.34
C GLY A 62 16.51 6.83 2.89
N LEU A 63 15.57 5.89 2.80
CA LEU A 63 15.81 4.48 2.47
C LEU A 63 15.70 4.18 0.97
N LEU A 64 15.02 5.06 0.23
CA LEU A 64 14.94 5.07 -1.22
C LEU A 64 15.37 6.45 -1.75
N ASP A 65 16.06 6.47 -2.88
CA ASP A 65 16.40 7.68 -3.63
C ASP A 65 15.20 8.14 -4.48
N VAL A 66 14.14 8.54 -3.78
CA VAL A 66 12.93 9.14 -4.35
C VAL A 66 12.45 10.28 -3.47
N ALA A 67 11.71 11.23 -4.04
CA ALA A 67 11.00 12.26 -3.30
C ALA A 67 9.53 12.27 -3.71
N THR A 68 8.66 12.58 -2.75
CA THR A 68 7.22 12.72 -2.98
C THR A 68 6.84 14.19 -2.95
N VAL A 69 6.09 14.65 -3.96
CA VAL A 69 5.40 15.94 -3.90
C VAL A 69 3.91 15.68 -3.75
N MET A 70 3.31 16.13 -2.65
CA MET A 70 1.87 16.10 -2.43
C MET A 70 1.19 17.03 -3.44
N ALA A 71 0.10 16.54 -4.01
CA ALA A 71 -0.69 17.27 -5.01
C ALA A 71 -2.17 17.03 -4.73
N PRO A 72 -3.05 18.02 -4.98
CA PRO A 72 -4.47 17.93 -4.64
C PRO A 72 -5.23 16.90 -5.48
N GLU A 73 -4.66 16.54 -6.63
CA GLU A 73 -5.21 15.49 -7.47
C GLU A 73 -5.02 14.13 -6.80
N LYS A 74 -6.13 13.56 -6.36
CA LYS A 74 -6.17 12.22 -5.78
C LYS A 74 -6.26 11.19 -6.89
N ARG A 75 -5.27 10.31 -6.94
CA ARG A 75 -5.35 9.12 -7.78
C ARG A 75 -6.21 8.08 -7.09
N LEU A 76 -7.28 7.66 -7.77
CA LEU A 76 -8.16 6.56 -7.37
C LEU A 76 -8.42 5.67 -8.59
N ALA A 77 -7.76 4.53 -8.65
CA ALA A 77 -7.85 3.63 -9.80
C ALA A 77 -7.73 2.16 -9.37
N ARG A 78 -8.48 1.27 -10.02
CA ARG A 78 -8.14 -0.15 -10.02
C ARG A 78 -7.02 -0.36 -11.03
N VAL A 79 -6.04 -1.16 -10.67
CA VAL A 79 -4.86 -1.41 -11.49
C VAL A 79 -4.63 -2.90 -11.62
N ALA A 80 -4.17 -3.31 -12.79
CA ALA A 80 -3.73 -4.66 -13.06
C ALA A 80 -2.35 -4.63 -13.71
N GLY A 81 -1.62 -5.72 -13.54
CA GLY A 81 -0.25 -5.75 -14.01
C GLY A 81 0.47 -7.02 -13.64
N GLN A 82 1.80 -6.94 -13.64
CA GLN A 82 2.67 -8.08 -13.40
C GLN A 82 3.84 -7.69 -12.51
N HIS A 83 4.27 -8.66 -11.72
CA HIS A 83 5.53 -8.58 -11.01
C HIS A 83 6.68 -8.85 -11.99
N ARG A 84 7.60 -7.89 -12.11
CA ARG A 84 8.65 -7.91 -13.15
C ARG A 84 9.59 -9.11 -13.02
N ALA A 85 9.91 -9.51 -11.79
CA ALA A 85 10.87 -10.60 -11.59
C ALA A 85 10.28 -12.00 -11.85
N SER A 86 8.99 -12.22 -11.58
CA SER A 86 8.36 -13.54 -11.73
C SER A 86 7.37 -13.65 -12.89
N GLY A 87 6.99 -12.55 -13.53
CA GLY A 87 5.95 -12.49 -14.55
C GLY A 87 4.55 -12.81 -14.03
N MET A 88 4.36 -12.92 -12.72
CA MET A 88 3.06 -13.26 -12.15
C MET A 88 2.12 -12.06 -12.21
N ALA A 89 0.92 -12.30 -12.72
CA ALA A 89 -0.14 -11.31 -12.73
C ALA A 89 -0.57 -10.94 -11.31
N LEU A 90 -0.90 -9.67 -11.15
CA LEU A 90 -1.47 -9.11 -9.93
C LEU A 90 -2.52 -8.08 -10.27
N GLN A 91 -3.37 -7.82 -9.29
CA GLN A 91 -4.40 -6.80 -9.35
C GLN A 91 -4.49 -6.11 -8.00
N GLY A 92 -4.93 -4.87 -8.03
CA GLY A 92 -5.03 -4.05 -6.84
C GLY A 92 -5.69 -2.72 -7.14
N TYR A 93 -5.44 -1.75 -6.27
CA TYR A 93 -5.93 -0.40 -6.45
C TYR A 93 -4.96 0.63 -5.89
N GLU A 94 -4.99 1.81 -6.48
CA GLU A 94 -4.27 2.99 -6.04
C GLU A 94 -5.25 3.95 -5.39
N ILE A 95 -4.89 4.48 -4.23
CA ILE A 95 -5.65 5.52 -3.53
C ILE A 95 -4.69 6.44 -2.79
N HIS A 96 -4.10 7.38 -3.50
CA HIS A 96 -3.07 8.23 -2.93
C HIS A 96 -3.12 9.66 -3.45
N LEU A 97 -2.52 10.53 -2.66
CA LEU A 97 -2.19 11.90 -3.04
C LEU A 97 -0.69 11.96 -3.32
N GLY A 98 -0.32 12.89 -4.19
CA GLY A 98 1.07 13.14 -4.53
C GLY A 98 1.69 12.18 -5.52
N ARG A 99 2.83 12.63 -6.05
CA ARG A 99 3.64 11.96 -7.06
C ARG A 99 5.02 11.70 -6.50
N THR A 100 5.46 10.44 -6.58
CA THR A 100 6.81 10.03 -6.20
C THR A 100 7.68 9.86 -7.43
N ASP A 101 8.89 10.39 -7.40
CA ASP A 101 9.86 10.30 -8.50
C ASP A 101 11.31 10.27 -7.95
N GLY A 102 12.26 9.73 -8.73
CA GLY A 102 13.67 9.64 -8.35
C GLY A 102 14.42 8.46 -8.95
N ALA A 103 15.71 8.35 -8.64
CA ALA A 103 16.62 7.39 -9.28
C ALA A 103 16.31 5.92 -8.94
N ASP A 104 15.70 5.64 -7.78
CA ASP A 104 15.27 4.28 -7.43
C ASP A 104 14.04 3.81 -8.24
N CYS A 105 13.31 4.72 -8.90
CA CYS A 105 12.21 4.35 -9.81
C CYS A 105 12.71 3.60 -11.06
N ASP A 106 13.98 3.75 -11.46
CA ASP A 106 14.59 2.93 -12.52
C ASP A 106 14.62 1.43 -12.16
N ARG A 107 14.50 1.12 -10.87
CA ARG A 107 14.37 -0.23 -10.30
C ARG A 107 12.93 -0.55 -9.88
N ALA A 108 11.95 0.09 -10.51
CA ALA A 108 10.56 -0.32 -10.41
C ALA A 108 10.42 -1.84 -10.60
N TRP A 109 9.70 -2.46 -9.68
CA TRP A 109 9.57 -3.92 -9.56
C TRP A 109 8.20 -4.42 -10.02
N LEU A 110 7.28 -3.51 -10.33
CA LEU A 110 5.98 -3.79 -10.91
C LEU A 110 5.86 -3.18 -12.31
N ASP A 111 5.08 -3.84 -13.16
CA ASP A 111 4.55 -3.25 -14.39
C ASP A 111 3.04 -3.20 -14.28
N LEU A 112 2.45 -2.00 -14.31
CA LEU A 112 1.01 -1.79 -14.23
C LEU A 112 0.54 -1.10 -15.49
N ASP A 113 -0.43 -1.65 -16.20
CA ASP A 113 -0.99 -1.01 -17.40
C ASP A 113 0.09 -0.53 -18.41
N GLY A 114 1.21 -1.25 -18.53
CA GLY A 114 2.32 -0.93 -19.43
C GLY A 114 3.28 0.17 -18.93
N ARG A 115 3.16 0.60 -17.67
CA ARG A 115 4.11 1.52 -17.01
C ARG A 115 4.86 0.84 -15.88
N ALA A 116 6.12 1.24 -15.71
CA ALA A 116 6.90 0.91 -14.53
C ALA A 116 6.28 1.54 -13.28
N GLU A 117 6.11 0.75 -12.21
CA GLU A 117 5.56 1.22 -10.94
C GLU A 117 6.42 0.79 -9.75
N GLY A 118 6.53 1.70 -8.78
CA GLY A 118 7.29 1.52 -7.56
C GLY A 118 8.78 1.84 -7.71
N ALA A 119 9.51 1.66 -6.62
CA ALA A 119 10.95 1.86 -6.55
C ALA A 119 11.57 0.79 -5.66
N ALA A 120 12.86 0.51 -5.89
CA ALA A 120 13.60 -0.45 -5.08
C ALA A 120 15.05 0.00 -4.84
N SER A 121 15.56 -0.30 -3.64
CA SER A 121 16.96 -0.13 -3.31
C SER A 121 17.84 -1.03 -4.19
N ARG A 122 19.11 -0.67 -4.36
CA ARG A 122 20.06 -1.42 -5.19
C ARG A 122 20.18 -2.90 -4.81
N ASP A 123 20.03 -3.22 -3.53
CA ASP A 123 20.09 -4.59 -3.00
C ASP A 123 18.72 -5.29 -2.92
N GLY A 124 17.64 -4.61 -3.35
CA GLY A 124 16.27 -5.12 -3.35
C GLY A 124 15.68 -5.39 -1.96
N ARG A 125 16.29 -4.88 -0.89
CA ARG A 125 15.78 -5.06 0.48
C ARG A 125 14.70 -4.07 0.86
N VAL A 126 14.75 -2.87 0.28
CA VAL A 126 13.72 -1.85 0.46
C VAL A 126 12.99 -1.70 -0.87
N MET A 127 11.67 -1.83 -0.83
CA MET A 127 10.79 -1.65 -1.97
C MET A 127 9.61 -0.76 -1.58
N GLY A 128 9.03 -0.06 -2.54
CA GLY A 128 7.77 0.63 -2.35
C GLY A 128 6.92 0.69 -3.60
N CYS A 129 5.62 0.82 -3.43
CA CYS A 129 4.65 1.09 -4.50
C CYS A 129 3.35 1.69 -3.95
N TYR A 130 2.48 2.16 -4.85
CA TYR A 130 1.15 2.67 -4.49
C TYR A 130 0.04 1.62 -4.48
N VAL A 131 0.33 0.38 -4.89
CA VAL A 131 -0.69 -0.66 -5.08
C VAL A 131 -1.11 -1.27 -3.76
N HIS A 132 -2.37 -1.09 -3.40
CA HIS A 132 -3.02 -1.83 -2.33
C HIS A 132 -3.61 -3.14 -2.86
N GLY A 133 -3.70 -4.15 -1.98
CA GLY A 133 -4.30 -5.44 -2.33
C GLY A 133 -3.41 -6.36 -3.16
N LEU A 134 -2.17 -5.99 -3.47
CA LEU A 134 -1.25 -6.77 -4.31
C LEU A 134 -1.17 -8.26 -3.93
N PHE A 135 -1.22 -8.57 -2.63
CA PHE A 135 -1.08 -9.93 -2.12
C PHE A 135 -2.38 -10.75 -2.15
N ALA A 136 -3.51 -10.19 -2.59
CA ALA A 136 -4.72 -10.97 -2.85
C ALA A 136 -4.53 -11.91 -4.06
N ALA A 137 -3.64 -11.56 -4.99
CA ALA A 137 -3.26 -12.45 -6.08
C ALA A 137 -2.35 -13.59 -5.57
N ASP A 138 -2.92 -14.78 -5.37
CA ASP A 138 -2.24 -15.92 -4.73
C ASP A 138 -0.95 -16.34 -5.44
N ALA A 139 -0.97 -16.42 -6.78
CA ALA A 139 0.21 -16.79 -7.57
C ALA A 139 1.35 -15.77 -7.43
N PHE A 140 1.01 -14.47 -7.46
CA PHE A 140 1.96 -13.41 -7.19
C PHE A 140 2.49 -13.49 -5.75
N ARG A 141 1.60 -13.64 -4.75
CA ARG A 141 1.97 -13.76 -3.34
C ARG A 141 2.96 -14.90 -3.14
N ALA A 142 2.66 -16.08 -3.67
CA ALA A 142 3.53 -17.25 -3.59
C ALA A 142 4.88 -17.00 -4.26
N ALA A 143 4.90 -16.44 -5.47
CA ALA A 143 6.14 -16.16 -6.20
C ALA A 143 7.00 -15.08 -5.52
N PHE A 144 6.37 -14.01 -5.02
CA PHE A 144 7.04 -12.92 -4.34
C PHE A 144 7.76 -13.42 -3.09
N PHE A 145 7.03 -14.10 -2.19
CA PHE A 145 7.61 -14.66 -0.97
C PHE A 145 8.57 -15.84 -1.26
N GLY A 146 8.31 -16.64 -2.29
CA GLY A 146 9.22 -17.67 -2.78
C GLY A 146 10.58 -17.09 -3.21
N GLY A 147 10.58 -15.93 -3.87
CA GLY A 147 11.78 -15.16 -4.19
C GLY A 147 12.53 -14.64 -2.95
N LEU A 148 11.87 -14.59 -1.79
CA LEU A 148 12.48 -14.27 -0.49
C LEU A 148 12.93 -15.52 0.28
N GLY A 149 12.77 -16.72 -0.29
CA GLY A 149 13.08 -17.99 0.36
C GLY A 149 12.01 -18.46 1.35
N LEU A 150 10.81 -17.88 1.30
CA LEU A 150 9.68 -18.23 2.16
C LEU A 150 8.70 -19.13 1.42
N GLN A 151 8.28 -20.20 2.07
CA GLN A 151 7.19 -21.04 1.57
C GLN A 151 5.86 -20.46 2.06
N VAL A 152 5.00 -20.10 1.11
CA VAL A 152 3.62 -19.65 1.39
C VAL A 152 2.70 -20.82 1.12
N GLY A 153 1.83 -21.13 2.09
CA GLY A 153 0.79 -22.13 1.90
C GLY A 153 -0.15 -21.76 0.75
N SER A 154 -0.68 -22.76 0.06
CA SER A 154 -1.76 -22.55 -0.89
C SER A 154 -3.03 -22.23 -0.12
N PHE A 155 -3.58 -21.05 -0.34
CA PHE A 155 -4.86 -20.60 0.18
C PHE A 155 -5.46 -19.66 -0.86
N ASP A 156 -6.74 -19.86 -1.17
CA ASP A 156 -7.51 -18.98 -2.03
C ASP A 156 -8.04 -17.82 -1.19
N TYR A 157 -7.37 -16.67 -1.30
CA TYR A 157 -7.67 -15.52 -0.45
C TYR A 157 -9.07 -14.96 -0.72
N GLU A 158 -9.43 -14.81 -2.00
CA GLU A 158 -10.72 -14.25 -2.39
C GLU A 158 -11.86 -15.19 -1.98
N ALA A 159 -11.74 -16.49 -2.21
CA ALA A 159 -12.73 -17.45 -1.75
C ALA A 159 -12.89 -17.44 -0.22
N GLY A 160 -11.79 -17.21 0.52
CA GLY A 160 -11.83 -17.04 1.97
C GLY A 160 -12.56 -15.78 2.43
N VAL A 161 -12.40 -14.67 1.72
CA VAL A 161 -13.13 -13.42 1.99
C VAL A 161 -14.61 -13.59 1.69
N ASP A 162 -14.95 -14.18 0.55
CA ASP A 162 -16.35 -14.44 0.16
C ASP A 162 -17.04 -15.33 1.20
N ALA A 163 -16.40 -16.42 1.62
CA ALA A 163 -16.95 -17.30 2.65
C ALA A 163 -17.17 -16.57 3.99
N ALA A 164 -16.25 -15.69 4.40
CA ALA A 164 -16.40 -14.92 5.64
C ALA A 164 -17.52 -13.87 5.54
N LEU A 165 -17.71 -13.27 4.36
CA LEU A 165 -18.82 -12.33 4.11
C LEU A 165 -20.16 -13.06 4.11
N ASP A 166 -20.23 -14.24 3.49
CA ASP A 166 -21.41 -15.10 3.50
C ASP A 166 -21.77 -15.55 4.93
N ASP A 167 -20.77 -15.96 5.72
CA ASP A 167 -20.96 -16.33 7.12
C ASP A 167 -21.48 -15.16 7.96
N LEU A 168 -20.95 -13.94 7.73
CA LEU A 168 -21.43 -12.73 8.39
C LEU A 168 -22.87 -12.40 7.96
N ALA A 169 -23.19 -12.49 6.67
CA ALA A 169 -24.53 -12.26 6.16
C ALA A 169 -25.53 -13.24 6.80
N ALA A 170 -25.21 -14.53 6.83
CA ALA A 170 -26.04 -15.55 7.46
C ALA A 170 -26.20 -15.33 8.98
N HIS A 171 -25.16 -14.83 9.66
CA HIS A 171 -25.25 -14.47 11.07
C HIS A 171 -26.21 -13.29 11.29
N LEU A 172 -26.11 -12.25 10.46
CA LEU A 172 -26.99 -11.08 10.53
C LEU A 172 -28.44 -11.48 10.24
N GLU A 173 -28.71 -12.27 9.21
CA GLU A 173 -30.06 -12.77 8.89
C GLU A 173 -30.68 -13.59 10.02
N ARG A 174 -29.86 -14.33 10.79
CA ARG A 174 -30.33 -15.12 11.93
C ARG A 174 -30.71 -14.27 13.14
N HIS A 175 -30.01 -13.17 13.35
CA HIS A 175 -30.07 -12.40 14.60
C HIS A 175 -30.68 -11.00 14.43
N MET A 176 -30.92 -10.56 13.20
CA MET A 176 -31.49 -9.26 12.88
C MET A 176 -32.63 -9.39 11.87
N ASP A 177 -33.67 -8.58 12.05
CA ASP A 177 -34.74 -8.43 11.07
C ASP A 177 -34.26 -7.49 9.94
N ILE A 178 -33.61 -8.09 8.94
CA ILE A 178 -33.00 -7.38 7.81
C ILE A 178 -34.07 -6.67 6.98
N ASP A 179 -35.22 -7.31 6.77
CA ASP A 179 -36.35 -6.71 6.03
C ASP A 179 -36.85 -5.44 6.73
N ARG A 180 -36.99 -5.48 8.06
CA ARG A 180 -37.37 -4.29 8.83
C ARG A 180 -36.32 -3.20 8.75
N LEU A 181 -35.03 -3.54 8.81
CA LEU A 181 -33.94 -2.57 8.72
C LEU A 181 -33.93 -1.89 7.35
N LEU A 182 -34.12 -2.66 6.26
CA LEU A 182 -34.22 -2.13 4.90
C LEU A 182 -35.47 -1.26 4.72
N ALA A 183 -36.60 -1.64 5.30
CA ALA A 183 -37.83 -0.84 5.28
C ALA A 183 -37.66 0.52 5.99
N LEU A 184 -36.87 0.56 7.08
CA LEU A 184 -36.56 1.80 7.80
C LEU A 184 -35.54 2.69 7.06
N ALA A 185 -34.71 2.12 6.19
CA ALA A 185 -33.71 2.83 5.40
C ALA A 185 -34.27 3.48 4.11
N ALA A 186 -35.59 3.43 3.91
CA ALA A 186 -36.23 4.06 2.75
C ALA A 186 -35.96 5.59 2.71
N PRO A 187 -35.85 6.19 1.52
CA PRO A 187 -35.68 7.63 1.38
C PRO A 187 -36.78 8.36 2.14
N VAL A 188 -36.40 9.32 2.98
CA VAL A 188 -37.36 10.23 3.59
C VAL A 188 -37.87 11.14 2.48
N THR A 189 -39.08 10.89 2.00
CA THR A 189 -39.76 11.80 1.08
C THR A 189 -39.95 13.13 1.81
N PRO A 190 -39.60 14.27 1.21
CA PRO A 190 -39.75 15.58 1.84
C PRO A 190 -41.22 15.92 2.16
#